data_AF-A0A950E3E5-F1
#
_entry.id   AF-A0A950E3E5-F1
#
_cell.length_a   1.000
_cell.length_b   1.000
_cell.length_c   1.000
_cell.angle_alpha   90.00
_cell.angle_beta   90.00
_cell.angle_gamma   90.00
#
_symmetry.space_group_name_H-M   'P 1'
#
loop_
_entity.id
_entity.type
_entity.pdbx_description
1 polymer ?
#
loop_
_entity_poly.entity_id
_entity_poly.type
_entity_poly.pdbx_seq_one_letter_code
_entity_poly.pdbx_strand_id
1 'polypeptide(L)'
;MLEFTPSLHVLETRGRVRLTMPGITFGSGQTLQDAADELVRKVLVIAMAFRSDGVAPAGPGVRIDPAIHEFIWELAGIAARGDDIRDRLFGARLVV
;
A
#
# COMPACT_ATOMS: atom_id res chain seq x y z
N MET A 1 -11.27 12.28 -12.87
CA MET A 1 -11.39 11.55 -11.59
C MET A 1 -10.40 12.16 -10.63
N LEU A 2 -10.77 12.36 -9.36
CA LEU A 2 -9.81 12.78 -8.34
C LEU A 2 -8.83 11.62 -8.12
N GLU A 3 -7.54 11.88 -8.25
CA GLU A 3 -6.49 10.88 -8.04
C GLU A 3 -6.49 10.48 -6.56
N PHE A 4 -6.80 9.21 -6.27
CA PHE A 4 -6.80 8.72 -4.90
C PHE A 4 -5.38 8.79 -4.33
N THR A 5 -5.22 9.49 -3.22
CA THR A 5 -3.97 9.58 -2.48
C THR A 5 -4.15 8.88 -1.15
N PRO A 6 -3.44 7.77 -0.86
CA PRO A 6 -3.62 7.08 0.40
C PRO A 6 -3.14 7.97 1.56
N SER A 7 -3.86 7.95 2.68
CA SER A 7 -3.33 8.49 3.93
C SER A 7 -2.28 7.54 4.48
N LEU A 8 -1.17 8.08 5.01
CA LEU A 8 -0.16 7.29 5.69
C LEU A 8 -0.07 7.74 7.15
N HIS A 9 -0.16 6.75 8.05
CA HIS A 9 -0.09 6.98 9.50
C HIS A 9 1.20 6.39 10.06
N VAL A 10 1.95 7.23 10.77
CA VAL A 10 3.15 6.82 11.48
C VAL A 10 2.80 6.57 12.93
N LEU A 11 3.24 5.43 13.47
CA LEU A 11 3.17 5.14 14.90
C LEU A 11 4.56 4.72 15.38
N GLU A 12 5.11 5.47 16.33
CA GLU A 12 6.38 5.17 16.96
C GLU A 12 6.16 4.63 18.38
N THR A 13 6.64 3.41 18.65
CA THR A 13 6.54 2.80 19.98
C THR A 13 7.80 2.05 20.33
N ARG A 14 8.41 2.35 21.50
CA ARG A 14 9.54 1.60 22.09
C ARG A 14 10.67 1.27 21.09
N GLY A 15 11.10 2.25 20.28
CA GLY A 15 12.17 2.08 19.31
C GLY A 15 11.78 1.30 18.05
N ARG A 16 10.49 1.15 17.77
CA ARG A 16 9.96 0.63 16.51
C ARG A 16 9.04 1.66 15.86
N VAL A 17 9.14 1.75 14.54
CA VAL A 17 8.26 2.54 13.71
C VAL A 17 7.32 1.59 12.98
N ARG A 18 6.03 1.94 12.92
CA ARG A 18 5.04 1.33 12.05
C ARG A 18 4.49 2.40 11.12
N LEU A 19 4.52 2.12 9.82
CA LEU A 19 3.91 2.94 8.78
C LEU A 19 2.68 2.19 8.24
N THR A 20 1.50 2.77 8.44
CA THR A 20 0.23 2.13 8.09
C THR A 20 -0.42 2.85 6.92
N MET A 21 -0.87 2.06 5.93
CA MET A 21 -1.76 2.50 4.87
C MET A 21 -3.15 1.91 5.13
N PRO A 22 -4.10 2.69 5.70
CA PRO A 22 -5.40 2.18 6.13
C PRO A 22 -6.15 1.49 5.02
N GLY A 23 -6.81 0.37 5.36
CA GLY A 23 -7.56 -0.43 4.39
C GLY A 23 -6.71 -1.35 3.52
N ILE A 24 -5.37 -1.29 3.60
CA ILE A 24 -4.48 -2.12 2.77
C ILE A 24 -3.50 -2.92 3.63
N THR A 25 -2.49 -2.28 4.21
CA THR A 25 -1.44 -2.99 4.99
C THR A 25 -0.58 -2.02 5.81
N PHE A 26 0.42 -2.55 6.51
CA PHE A 26 1.42 -1.77 7.23
C PHE A 26 2.82 -2.36 7.07
N GLY A 27 3.83 -1.50 7.10
CA GLY A 27 5.24 -1.85 7.27
C GLY A 27 5.74 -1.45 8.65
N SER A 28 6.82 -2.07 9.10
CA SER A 28 7.41 -1.88 10.41
C SER A 28 8.93 -2.04 10.39
N GLY A 29 9.61 -1.35 11.29
CA GLY A 29 11.06 -1.45 11.38
C GLY A 29 11.64 -0.67 12.56
N GLN A 30 12.96 -0.56 12.61
CA GLN A 30 13.65 0.25 13.62
C GLN A 30 13.62 1.73 13.25
N THR A 31 13.58 2.02 11.95
CA THR A 31 13.46 3.37 11.40
C THR A 31 12.19 3.52 10.55
N LEU A 32 11.83 4.77 10.25
CA LEU A 32 10.76 5.06 9.28
C LEU A 32 11.10 4.50 7.89
N GLN A 33 12.37 4.52 7.50
CA GLN A 33 12.82 3.98 6.22
C GLN A 33 12.63 2.46 6.16
N ASP A 34 12.99 1.72 7.21
CA ASP A 34 12.75 0.27 7.29
C ASP A 34 11.25 -0.04 7.17
N ALA A 35 10.41 0.74 7.86
CA ALA A 35 8.96 0.59 7.81
C ALA A 35 8.40 0.92 6.40
N ALA A 36 8.95 1.92 5.74
CA ALA A 36 8.61 2.27 4.35
C ALA A 36 9.01 1.15 3.38
N ASP A 37 10.22 0.60 3.51
CA ASP A 37 10.70 -0.50 2.67
C ASP A 37 9.84 -1.76 2.84
N GLU A 38 9.47 -2.10 4.08
CA GLU A 38 8.56 -3.23 4.33
C GLU A 38 7.17 -2.96 3.74
N LEU A 39 6.67 -1.73 3.86
CA LEU A 39 5.37 -1.33 3.30
C LEU A 39 5.38 -1.49 1.77
N VAL A 40 6.39 -0.95 1.07
CA VAL A 40 6.57 -1.09 -0.38
C VAL A 40 6.55 -2.56 -0.78
N ARG A 41 7.33 -3.39 -0.08
CA ARG A 41 7.42 -4.83 -0.37
C ARG A 41 6.06 -5.52 -0.26
N LYS A 42 5.29 -5.23 0.80
CA LYS A 42 3.96 -5.83 0.99
C LYS A 42 2.95 -5.35 -0.04
N VAL A 43 2.95 -4.06 -0.34
CA VAL A 43 2.07 -3.47 -1.35
C VAL A 43 2.36 -4.05 -2.72
N LEU A 44 3.63 -4.23 -3.08
CA LEU A 44 4.03 -4.87 -4.33
C LEU A 44 3.49 -6.30 -4.44
N VAL A 45 3.59 -7.10 -3.36
CA VAL A 45 3.01 -8.45 -3.34
C VAL A 45 1.49 -8.41 -3.55
N ILE A 46 0.79 -7.50 -2.89
CA ILE A 46 -0.66 -7.33 -3.05
C ILE A 46 -1.00 -6.93 -4.49
N ALA A 47 -0.33 -5.92 -5.04
CA ALA A 47 -0.57 -5.43 -6.39
C ALA A 47 -0.36 -6.53 -7.45
N MET A 48 0.71 -7.30 -7.31
CA MET A 48 1.00 -8.41 -8.23
C MET A 48 0.01 -9.57 -8.07
N ALA A 49 -0.44 -9.87 -6.84
CA ALA A 49 -1.46 -10.89 -6.62
C ALA A 49 -2.80 -10.51 -7.25
N PHE A 50 -3.22 -9.24 -7.12
CA PHE A 50 -4.42 -8.73 -7.80
C PHE A 50 -4.30 -8.88 -9.33
N ARG A 51 -3.13 -8.55 -9.89
CA ARG A 51 -2.91 -8.60 -11.34
C ARG A 51 -2.97 -10.00 -11.94
N SER A 52 -2.53 -11.01 -11.20
CA SER A 52 -2.46 -12.39 -11.69
C SER A 52 -3.76 -13.19 -11.47
N ASP A 53 -4.88 -12.54 -11.14
CA ASP A 53 -6.09 -13.18 -10.58
C ASP A 53 -5.77 -14.11 -9.38
N GLY A 54 -4.68 -13.81 -8.66
CA GLY A 54 -4.21 -14.60 -7.51
C GLY A 54 -4.97 -14.31 -6.22
N VAL A 55 -5.98 -13.44 -6.27
CA VAL A 55 -6.80 -13.06 -5.12
C VAL A 55 -8.11 -13.84 -5.19
N ALA A 56 -8.38 -14.62 -4.14
CA ALA A 56 -9.67 -15.27 -3.99
C ALA A 56 -10.80 -14.22 -4.00
N PRO A 57 -11.97 -14.51 -4.58
CA PRO A 57 -13.12 -13.61 -4.52
C PRO A 57 -13.35 -13.16 -3.07
N ALA A 58 -13.57 -11.87 -2.90
CA ALA A 58 -13.88 -11.33 -1.59
C ALA A 58 -15.10 -12.06 -1.02
N GLY A 59 -15.01 -12.50 0.23
CA GLY A 59 -16.10 -13.24 0.88
C GLY A 59 -17.41 -12.44 0.90
N PRO A 60 -18.57 -13.10 1.03
CA PRO A 60 -19.85 -12.41 1.12
C PRO A 60 -19.83 -11.33 2.21
N GLY A 61 -20.12 -10.08 1.83
CA GLY A 61 -20.13 -8.93 2.77
C GLY A 61 -18.84 -8.10 2.81
N VAL A 62 -17.77 -8.53 2.15
CA VAL A 62 -16.55 -7.72 2.00
C VAL A 62 -16.78 -6.68 0.90
N ARG A 63 -16.85 -5.41 1.27
CA ARG A 63 -16.81 -4.29 0.31
C ARG A 63 -15.39 -3.81 0.16
N ILE A 64 -14.82 -4.01 -1.03
CA ILE A 64 -13.56 -3.36 -1.40
C ILE A 64 -13.89 -1.92 -1.77
N ASP A 65 -13.21 -0.96 -1.15
CA ASP A 65 -13.31 0.44 -1.53
C ASP A 65 -12.86 0.59 -2.99
N PRO A 66 -13.71 1.09 -3.91
CA PRO A 66 -13.36 1.22 -5.32
C PRO A 66 -12.09 2.07 -5.55
N ALA A 67 -11.86 3.09 -4.73
CA ALA A 67 -10.68 3.94 -4.85
C ALA A 67 -9.40 3.21 -4.46
N ILE A 68 -9.47 2.36 -3.42
CA ILE A 68 -8.36 1.47 -3.04
C ILE A 68 -8.10 0.44 -4.14
N HIS A 69 -9.15 -0.15 -4.71
CA HIS A 69 -9.01 -1.12 -5.79
C HIS A 69 -8.33 -0.51 -7.02
N GLU A 70 -8.79 0.65 -7.48
CA GLU A 70 -8.20 1.37 -8.62
C GLU A 70 -6.74 1.75 -8.33
N PHE A 71 -6.43 2.21 -7.13
CA PHE A 71 -5.07 2.53 -6.72
C PHE A 71 -4.15 1.31 -6.73
N ILE A 72 -4.59 0.16 -6.21
CA ILE A 72 -3.82 -1.09 -6.28
C ILE A 72 -3.59 -1.50 -7.74
N TRP A 73 -4.58 -1.29 -8.61
CA TRP A 73 -4.47 -1.59 -10.03
C TRP A 73 -3.45 -0.70 -10.74
N GLU A 74 -3.43 0.59 -10.39
CA GLU A 74 -2.42 1.54 -10.86
C GLU A 74 -1.01 1.12 -10.46
N LEU A 75 -0.80 0.77 -9.19
CA LEU A 75 0.49 0.28 -8.67
C LEU A 75 0.93 -1.00 -9.37
N ALA A 76 0.00 -1.93 -9.64
CA ALA A 76 0.28 -3.14 -10.41
C ALA A 76 0.67 -2.82 -11.86
N GLY A 77 0.09 -1.77 -12.44
CA GLY A 77 0.45 -1.22 -13.74
C GLY A 77 1.89 -0.72 -13.79
N ILE A 78 2.30 0.07 -12.79
CA ILE A 78 3.66 0.59 -12.61
C ILE A 78 4.65 -0.56 -12.43
N ALA A 79 4.40 -1.43 -11.45
CA ALA A 79 5.28 -2.54 -11.11
C ALA A 79 5.56 -3.49 -12.29
N ALA A 80 4.55 -3.80 -13.12
CA ALA A 80 4.76 -4.71 -14.24
C ALA A 80 5.51 -4.11 -15.43
N ARG A 81 5.66 -2.78 -15.48
CA ARG A 81 6.60 -2.15 -16.41
C ARG A 81 8.05 -2.23 -15.91
N GLY A 82 8.25 -2.69 -14.67
CA GLY A 82 9.55 -2.70 -14.00
C GLY A 82 9.87 -1.37 -13.28
N ASP A 83 8.92 -0.45 -13.23
CA ASP A 83 9.07 0.85 -12.57
C ASP A 83 8.92 0.71 -11.03
N ASP A 84 9.54 1.62 -10.27
CA ASP A 84 9.39 1.69 -8.82
C ASP A 84 8.05 2.35 -8.44
N ILE A 85 7.31 1.72 -7.52
CA ILE A 85 6.02 2.22 -7.03
C ILE A 85 6.15 3.30 -5.94
N ARG A 86 7.34 3.51 -5.38
CA ARG A 86 7.57 4.42 -4.24
C ARG A 86 7.04 5.82 -4.47
N ASP A 87 7.27 6.41 -5.64
CA ASP A 87 6.84 7.77 -5.92
C ASP A 87 5.31 7.91 -5.84
N ARG A 88 4.59 6.91 -6.37
CA ARG A 88 3.13 6.89 -6.35
C ARG A 88 2.56 6.50 -4.97
N LEU A 89 3.23 5.59 -4.27
CA LEU A 89 2.85 5.13 -2.95
C LEU A 89 3.07 6.19 -1.86
N PHE A 90 4.18 6.94 -1.96
CA PHE A 90 4.61 7.93 -0.97
C PHE A 90 4.38 9.39 -1.38
N GLY A 91 3.85 9.67 -2.57
CA GLY A 91 3.27 10.97 -2.93
C GLY A 91 2.06 11.39 -2.06
N ALA A 92 1.86 10.68 -0.95
CA ALA A 92 0.81 10.78 0.03
C ALA A 92 1.03 11.88 1.06
N ARG A 93 -0.09 12.42 1.58
CA ARG A 93 -0.08 13.28 2.75
C ARG A 93 0.22 12.42 3.99
N LEU A 94 1.41 12.60 4.56
CA LEU A 94 1.76 12.03 5.86
C LEU A 94 0.88 12.68 6.94
N VAL A 95 0.21 11.86 7.76
CA VAL A 95 -0.55 12.32 8.92
C VAL A 95 0.15 11.80 10.16
N VAL A 96 0.66 12.72 10.97
CA VAL A 96 1.32 12.46 12.27
C VAL A 96 0.30 12.58 13.39
#